data_AF-A0A0D0WRR4-F1
#
_entry.id   AF-A0A0D0WRR4-F1
#
_cell.length_a   1.000
_cell.length_b   1.000
_cell.length_c   1.000
_cell.angle_alpha   90.00
_cell.angle_beta   90.00
_cell.angle_gamma   90.00
#
_symmetry.space_group_name_H-M   'P 1'
#
loop_
_entity.id
_entity.type
_entity.pdbx_description
1 polymer ?
#
loop_
_entity_poly.entity_id
_entity_poly.type
_entity_poly.pdbx_seq_one_letter_code
_entity_poly.pdbx_strand_id
1 'polypeptide(L)' 'MAQDLASATAAYRSAQSAVDAAKAQVRTSQDALRQARRDLGEAIVAEARAGTRMRDLVAATGLSREWIRTLLRQAGVEPD' A
#
# COMPACT_ATOMS: atom_id res chain seq x y z
N MET A 1 -33.31 25.21 19.75
CA MET A 1 -32.89 25.06 21.17
C MET A 1 -31.38 25.22 21.20
N ALA A 2 -30.84 26.16 21.96
CA ALA A 2 -29.40 26.35 22.04
C ALA A 2 -28.77 25.11 22.70
N GLN A 3 -27.77 24.49 22.05
CA GLN A 3 -26.99 23.43 22.68
C GLN A 3 -26.27 24.03 23.89
N ASP A 4 -26.48 23.44 25.06
CA ASP A 4 -25.68 23.81 26.23
C ASP A 4 -24.20 23.46 25.99
N LEU A 5 -23.31 24.18 26.68
CA LEU A 5 -21.87 24.03 26.53
C LEU A 5 -21.40 22.58 26.78
N ALA A 6 -22.05 21.86 27.70
CA ALA A 6 -21.70 20.49 28.03
C ALA A 6 -21.97 19.55 26.84
N SER A 7 -23.14 19.68 26.21
CA SER A 7 -23.54 18.92 25.03
C SER A 7 -22.65 19.24 23.82
N ALA A 8 -22.33 20.52 23.58
CA ALA A 8 -21.42 20.93 22.53
C ALA A 8 -19.99 20.38 22.76
N THR A 9 -19.50 20.40 23.99
CA THR A 9 -18.18 19.86 24.36
C THR A 9 -18.13 18.35 24.19
N ALA A 10 -19.18 17.63 24.59
CA ALA A 10 -19.28 16.18 24.41
C ALA A 10 -19.29 15.81 22.91
N ALA A 11 -20.06 16.53 22.10
CA ALA A 11 -20.09 16.34 20.65
C ALA A 11 -18.72 16.58 20.01
N TYR A 12 -18.04 17.66 20.39
CA TYR A 12 -16.69 17.96 19.92
C TYR A 12 -15.69 16.86 20.27
N ARG A 13 -15.65 16.41 21.53
CA ARG A 13 -14.73 15.34 21.97
C ARG A 13 -15.01 14.02 21.25
N SER A 14 -16.28 13.68 21.05
CA SER A 14 -16.67 12.49 20.28
C SER A 14 -16.19 12.58 18.83
N ALA A 15 -16.42 13.72 18.16
CA ALA A 15 -15.94 13.96 16.81
C ALA A 15 -14.40 13.91 16.72
N GLN A 16 -13.70 14.51 17.68
CA GLN A 16 -12.25 14.50 17.76
C GLN A 16 -11.71 13.06 17.91
N SER A 17 -12.31 12.26 18.80
CA SER A 17 -11.95 10.86 18.97
C SER A 17 -12.17 10.04 17.69
N ALA A 18 -13.24 10.31 16.93
CA ALA A 18 -13.50 9.64 15.67
C ALA A 18 -12.45 10.00 14.60
N VAL A 19 -12.02 11.27 14.53
CA VAL A 19 -10.94 11.72 13.64
C VAL A 19 -9.63 11.02 13.98
N ASP A 20 -9.29 10.91 15.26
CA ASP A 20 -8.03 10.30 15.68
C ASP A 20 -8.02 8.78 15.41
N ALA A 21 -9.15 8.11 15.62
CA ALA A 21 -9.33 6.71 15.21
C ALA A 21 -9.19 6.52 13.70
N ALA A 22 -9.81 7.40 12.89
CA ALA A 22 -9.67 7.34 11.43
C ALA A 22 -8.22 7.55 10.97
N LYS A 23 -7.48 8.48 11.59
CA LYS A 23 -6.05 8.68 11.30
C LYS A 23 -5.20 7.47 11.65
N ALA A 24 -5.51 6.79 12.75
CA ALA A 24 -4.83 5.54 13.12
C ALA A 24 -5.12 4.43 12.10
N GLN A 25 -6.36 4.33 11.63
CA GLN A 25 -6.74 3.37 10.59
C GLN A 25 -6.02 3.67 9.26
N VAL A 26 -5.96 4.92 8.83
CA VAL A 26 -5.23 5.33 7.62
C VAL A 26 -3.76 4.92 7.71
N ARG A 27 -3.11 5.18 8.85
CA ARG A 27 -1.71 4.75 9.07
C ARG A 27 -1.56 3.24 8.93
N THR A 28 -2.42 2.47 9.60
CA THR A 28 -2.42 1.01 9.52
C THR A 28 -2.60 0.51 8.08
N SER A 29 -3.56 1.07 7.34
CA SER A 29 -3.79 0.73 5.94
C SER A 29 -2.61 1.10 5.04
N GLN A 30 -1.94 2.22 5.29
CA GLN A 30 -0.74 2.61 4.56
C GLN A 30 0.43 1.65 4.85
N ASP A 31 0.59 1.19 6.08
CA ASP A 31 1.59 0.19 6.46
C ASP A 31 1.34 -1.14 5.77
N ALA A 32 0.09 -1.61 5.78
CA ALA A 32 -0.32 -2.82 5.07
C ALA A 32 -0.06 -2.70 3.55
N LEU A 33 -0.37 -1.57 2.94
CA LEU A 33 -0.07 -1.32 1.52
C LEU A 33 1.43 -1.32 1.24
N ARG A 34 2.24 -0.72 2.12
CA ARG A 34 3.70 -0.74 2.00
C ARG A 34 4.25 -2.16 2.09
N GLN A 35 3.73 -2.97 3.00
CA GLN A 35 4.12 -4.38 3.12
C GLN A 35 3.73 -5.16 1.87
N ALA A 36 2.47 -5.09 1.44
CA ALA A 36 1.99 -5.78 0.24
C ALA A 36 2.79 -5.40 -1.03
N ARG A 37 3.23 -4.15 -1.16
CA ARG A 37 4.10 -3.71 -2.25
C ARG A 37 5.49 -4.36 -2.21
N ARG A 38 6.07 -4.53 -1.01
CA ARG A 38 7.34 -5.24 -0.84
C ARG A 38 7.17 -6.72 -1.20
N ASP A 39 6.14 -7.36 -0.65
CA ASP A 39 5.87 -8.78 -0.89
C ASP A 39 5.65 -9.06 -2.39
N LEU A 40 4.90 -8.19 -3.08
CA LEU A 40 4.71 -8.27 -4.52
C LEU A 40 6.05 -8.12 -5.26
N GLY A 41 6.89 -7.17 -4.86
CA GLY A 41 8.20 -6.98 -5.47
C GLY A 41 9.10 -8.21 -5.31
N GLU A 42 9.13 -8.78 -4.10
CA GLU A 42 9.88 -10.00 -3.80
C GLU A 42 9.38 -11.20 -4.61
N ALA A 43 8.07 -11.36 -4.74
CA ALA A 43 7.46 -12.42 -5.57
C ALA A 43 7.82 -12.27 -7.05
N ILE A 44 7.77 -11.06 -7.61
CA ILE A 44 8.17 -10.79 -9.00
C ILE A 44 9.65 -11.13 -9.23
N VAL A 45 10.52 -10.75 -8.28
CA VAL A 45 11.96 -11.06 -8.36
C VAL A 45 12.20 -12.57 -8.29
N ALA A 46 11.49 -13.29 -7.42
CA ALA A 46 11.59 -14.73 -7.30
C ALA A 46 11.18 -15.45 -8.59
N GLU A 47 10.06 -15.04 -9.20
CA GLU A 47 9.60 -15.56 -10.49
C GLU A 47 10.60 -15.29 -11.62
N ALA A 48 11.15 -14.07 -11.70
CA ALA A 48 12.16 -13.75 -12.68
C ALA A 48 13.42 -14.61 -12.52
N ARG A 49 13.86 -14.85 -11.28
CA ARG A 49 14.99 -15.76 -10.99
C ARG A 49 14.69 -17.22 -11.31
N ALA A 50 13.44 -17.63 -11.28
CA ALA A 50 12.99 -18.95 -11.72
C ALA A 50 12.91 -19.06 -13.27
N GLY A 51 13.17 -17.97 -14.00
CA GLY A 51 13.16 -17.94 -15.46
C GLY A 51 11.83 -17.49 -16.08
N THR A 52 10.89 -16.97 -15.27
CA THR A 52 9.63 -16.42 -15.79
C THR A 52 9.94 -15.19 -16.64
N ARG A 53 9.44 -15.19 -17.89
CA ARG A 53 9.73 -14.13 -18.87
C ARG A 53 9.02 -12.83 -18.51
N MET A 54 9.63 -11.71 -18.90
CA MET A 54 9.08 -10.37 -18.69
C MET A 54 7.63 -10.21 -19.19
N ARG A 55 7.29 -10.80 -20.35
CA ARG A 55 5.92 -10.75 -20.90
C ARG A 55 4.91 -11.40 -19.95
N ASP A 56 5.28 -12.52 -19.36
CA ASP A 56 4.37 -13.31 -18.52
C ASP A 56 4.23 -12.65 -17.14
N LEU A 57 5.29 -12.03 -16.61
CA LEU A 57 5.23 -11.16 -15.43
C LEU A 57 4.28 -9.97 -15.62
N VAL A 58 4.37 -9.30 -16.77
CA VAL A 58 3.44 -8.18 -17.12
C VAL A 58 2.01 -8.68 -17.19
N ALA A 59 1.77 -9.83 -17.84
CA ALA A 59 0.44 -10.40 -17.97
C ALA A 59 -0.16 -10.81 -16.61
N ALA A 60 0.64 -11.40 -15.73
CA ALA A 60 0.20 -11.87 -14.42
C ALA A 60 -0.08 -10.71 -13.44
N THR A 61 0.73 -9.66 -13.47
CA THR A 61 0.65 -8.56 -12.49
C THR A 61 -0.13 -7.34 -12.99
N GLY A 62 -0.31 -7.20 -14.30
CA GLY A 62 -0.90 -6.01 -14.93
C GLY A 62 -0.03 -4.75 -14.82
N LEU A 63 1.19 -4.86 -14.30
CA LEU A 63 2.11 -3.74 -14.15
C LEU A 63 2.83 -3.45 -15.47
N SER A 64 3.27 -2.21 -15.64
CA SER A 64 3.98 -1.82 -16.85
C SER A 64 5.33 -2.54 -16.95
N ARG A 65 5.73 -2.87 -18.17
CA ARG A 65 7.03 -3.52 -18.45
C ARG A 65 8.20 -2.72 -17.87
N GLU A 66 8.14 -1.39 -17.94
CA GLU A 66 9.21 -0.52 -17.44
C GLU A 66 9.30 -0.53 -15.92
N TRP A 67 8.16 -0.59 -15.23
CA TRP A 67 8.14 -0.70 -13.78
C TRP A 67 8.78 -2.02 -13.33
N ILE A 68 8.38 -3.14 -13.94
CA ILE A 68 8.95 -4.47 -13.62
C ILE A 68 10.44 -4.51 -13.94
N ARG A 69 10.88 -3.98 -15.09
CA ARG A 69 12.31 -3.87 -15.43
C ARG A 69 13.10 -3.08 -14.39
N THR A 70 12.58 -1.94 -13.95
CA THR A 70 13.22 -1.11 -12.93
C THR A 70 13.36 -1.88 -11.61
N LEU A 71 12.28 -2.54 -11.17
CA LEU A 71 12.28 -3.37 -9.96
C LEU A 71 13.34 -4.48 -10.05
N LEU A 72 13.36 -5.23 -11.16
CA LEU A 72 14.29 -6.34 -11.35
C LEU A 72 15.75 -5.88 -11.35
N ARG A 73 16.06 -4.77 -12.02
CA ARG A 73 17.40 -4.16 -12.02
C ARG A 73 17.83 -3.70 -10.64
N GLN A 74 16.94 -3.08 -9.86
CA GLN A 74 17.21 -2.72 -8.47
C GLN A 74 17.50 -3.95 -7.60
N ALA A 75 16.90 -5.09 -7.94
CA ALA A 75 17.15 -6.38 -7.29
C ALA A 75 18.34 -7.17 -7.88
N GLY A 76 19.09 -6.58 -8.82
CA GLY A 76 20.25 -7.20 -9.47
C GLY A 76 19.92 -8.34 -10.43
N VAL A 77 18.67 -8.41 -10.92
CA VAL A 77 18.24 -9.40 -11.91
C VAL A 77 18.19 -8.72 -13.27
N GLU A 78 18.96 -9.20 -14.25
CA GLU A 78 18.84 -8.71 -15.63
C GLU A 78 17.61 -9.35 -16.28
N PRO A 79 16.63 -8.55 -16.74
CA PRO A 79 15.45 -9.09 -17.36
C PRO A 79 15.69 -9.45 -18.83
N ASP A 80 15.40 -10.71 -19.19
CA ASP A 80 15.25 -11.17 -20.58
C ASP A 80 13.97 -10.63 -21.27
#